data_AF-A0A2G1DE75-F1
#
_entry.id   AF-A0A2G1DE75-F1
#
_cell.length_a   1.000
_cell.length_b   1.000
_cell.length_c   1.000
_cell.angle_alpha   90.00
_cell.angle_beta   90.00
_cell.angle_gamma   90.00
#
_symmetry.space_group_name_H-M   'P 1'
#
loop_
_entity.id
_entity.type
_entity.pdbx_description
1 polymer ?
#
loop_
_entity_poly.entity_id
_entity_poly.type
_entity_poly.pdbx_seq_one_letter_code
_entity_poly.pdbx_strand_id
1 'polypeptide(L)' 'MLRAPGAFDEKDFLSTCINYYQCDQVLLYHTLSLLDINTGSSAVTPFVDARQRGCYLCDLLPCVLA' A
#
# COMPACT_ATOMS: atom_id res chain seq x y z
N MET A 1 5.84 5.66 -8.40
CA MET A 1 5.27 5.28 -7.09
C MET A 1 6.00 4.04 -6.62
N LEU A 2 6.48 3.99 -5.38
CA LEU A 2 7.02 2.74 -4.83
C LEU A 2 5.86 1.94 -4.21
N ARG A 3 5.82 0.64 -4.46
CA ARG A 3 4.96 -0.28 -3.70
C ARG A 3 5.69 -0.78 -2.45
N ALA A 4 4.93 -1.23 -1.47
CA ALA A 4 5.51 -1.89 -0.31
C ALA A 4 6.29 -3.15 -0.74
N PRO A 5 7.39 -3.48 -0.06
CA PRO A 5 8.07 -4.75 -0.25
C PRO A 5 7.11 -5.90 0.10
N GLY A 6 6.95 -6.84 -0.84
CA GLY A 6 5.99 -7.94 -0.73
C GLY A 6 4.64 -7.73 -1.42
N ALA A 7 4.41 -6.57 -2.06
CA ALA A 7 3.28 -6.41 -2.97
C ALA A 7 3.43 -7.33 -4.20
N PHE A 8 2.30 -7.83 -4.72
CA PHE A 8 2.26 -8.57 -5.98
C PHE A 8 2.73 -7.72 -7.15
N ASP A 9 3.03 -8.38 -8.27
CA ASP A 9 3.24 -7.71 -9.54
C ASP A 9 2.02 -6.84 -9.90
N GLU A 10 2.27 -5.73 -10.58
CA GLU A 10 1.28 -4.66 -10.76
C GLU A 10 -0.06 -5.15 -11.33
N LYS A 11 -0.02 -6.11 -12.26
CA LYS A 11 -1.22 -6.68 -12.87
C LYS A 11 -2.08 -7.45 -11.86
N ASP A 12 -1.45 -8.28 -11.04
CA ASP A 12 -2.15 -9.10 -10.05
C ASP A 12 -2.63 -8.21 -8.90
N PHE A 13 -1.80 -7.27 -8.47
CA PHE A 13 -2.15 -6.29 -7.47
C PHE A 13 -3.39 -5.46 -7.84
N LEU A 14 -3.49 -4.96 -9.09
CA LEU A 14 -4.67 -4.22 -9.56
C LEU A 14 -5.93 -5.10 -9.62
N SER A 15 -5.78 -6.42 -9.77
CA SER A 15 -6.91 -7.36 -9.80
C SER A 15 -7.39 -7.75 -8.39
N THR A 16 -6.48 -7.79 -7.42
CA THR A 16 -6.75 -8.19 -6.03
C THR A 16 -7.17 -7.01 -5.16
N CYS A 17 -6.72 -5.80 -5.48
CA CYS A 17 -6.99 -4.62 -4.67
C CYS A 17 -8.49 -4.25 -4.69
N ILE A 18 -9.18 -4.50 -3.58
CA ILE A 18 -10.60 -4.18 -3.39
C ILE A 18 -10.85 -2.73 -2.93
N ASN A 19 -9.82 -1.89 -2.88
CA ASN A 19 -9.90 -0.46 -2.52
C ASN A 19 -10.58 -0.19 -1.16
N TYR A 20 -10.34 -1.04 -0.17
CA TYR A 20 -10.99 -1.01 1.15
C TYR A 20 -10.16 -0.30 2.25
N TYR A 21 -9.06 0.36 1.90
CA TYR A 21 -8.16 1.10 2.81
C TYR A 21 -7.51 0.29 3.94
N GLN A 22 -7.75 -1.02 4.02
CA GLN A 22 -7.28 -1.88 5.11
C GLN A 22 -5.75 -1.95 5.23
N CYS A 23 -5.03 -1.85 4.10
CA CYS A 23 -3.57 -1.90 4.07
C CYS A 23 -2.89 -0.77 4.87
N ASP A 24 -3.52 0.40 5.02
CA ASP A 24 -2.97 1.50 5.82
C ASP A 24 -3.25 1.31 7.32
N GLN A 25 -4.43 0.80 7.66
CA GLN A 25 -4.85 0.62 9.07
C GLN A 25 -4.03 -0.43 9.81
N VAL A 26 -3.50 -1.43 9.10
CA VAL A 26 -2.69 -2.50 9.70
C VAL A 26 -1.24 -2.10 9.95
N LEU A 27 -0.78 -0.97 9.41
CA LEU A 27 0.61 -0.54 9.55
C LEU A 27 0.82 0.28 10.81
N LEU A 28 1.64 -0.25 11.71
CA LEU A 28 2.05 0.39 12.97
C LEU A 28 2.62 1.81 12.79
N TYR A 29 3.30 2.07 11.66
CA TYR A 29 4.01 3.32 11.40
C TYR A 29 3.33 4.23 10.36
N HIS A 30 2.16 3.84 9.84
CA HIS A 30 1.43 4.54 8.77
C HIS A 30 2.38 5.02 7.66
N THR A 31 3.19 4.09 7.16
CA THR A 31 4.21 4.34 6.13
C THR A 31 3.61 4.39 4.73
N LEU A 32 2.42 3.81 4.54
CA LEU A 32 1.72 3.86 3.27
C LEU A 32 0.92 5.16 3.17
N SER A 33 0.86 5.69 1.97
CA SER A 33 -0.04 6.76 1.57
C SER A 33 -1.03 6.20 0.56
N LEU A 34 -2.26 6.67 0.64
CA LEU A 34 -3.34 6.21 -0.23
C LEU A 34 -3.52 7.20 -1.37
N LEU A 35 -3.71 6.68 -2.57
CA LEU A 35 -4.07 7.52 -3.71
C LEU A 35 -5.48 8.10 -3.51
N ASP A 36 -5.62 9.37 -3.91
CA ASP A 36 -6.88 10.09 -3.79
C ASP A 36 -8.01 9.37 -4.54
N ILE A 37 -9.23 9.46 -4.02
CA ILE A 37 -10.42 8.86 -4.62
C ILE A 37 -10.67 9.33 -6.06
N ASN A 38 -10.14 10.49 -6.45
CA ASN A 38 -10.27 11.04 -7.78
C ASN A 38 -9.30 10.44 -8.81
N THR A 39 -8.39 9.54 -8.41
CA THR A 39 -7.39 8.93 -9.31
C THR A 39 -7.94 7.75 -10.15
N GLY A 40 -9.26 7.59 -10.21
CA GLY A 40 -9.92 6.62 -11.08
C GLY A 40 -9.69 5.18 -10.63
N SER A 41 -9.25 4.31 -11.54
CA SER A 41 -9.06 2.87 -11.28
C SER A 41 -7.99 2.56 -10.23
N SER A 42 -7.12 3.51 -9.90
CA SER A 42 -6.11 3.40 -8.83
C SER A 42 -6.46 4.25 -7.60
N ALA A 43 -7.70 4.69 -7.48
CA ALA A 43 -8.21 5.28 -6.24
C ALA A 43 -7.93 4.35 -5.07
N VAL A 44 -7.59 4.90 -3.90
CA VAL A 44 -7.40 4.11 -2.66
C VAL A 44 -6.20 3.17 -2.71
N THR A 45 -5.44 3.18 -3.79
CA THR A 45 -4.34 2.25 -3.93
C THR A 45 -3.15 2.70 -3.08
N PRO A 46 -2.60 1.85 -2.20
CA PRO A 46 -1.50 2.22 -1.33
C PRO A 46 -0.17 2.35 -2.07
N PHE A 47 0.61 3.38 -1.76
CA PHE A 47 1.97 3.59 -2.24
C PHE A 47 2.87 4.08 -1.10
N VAL A 48 4.18 3.87 -1.24
CA VAL A 48 5.19 4.38 -0.31
C VAL A 48 5.76 5.68 -0.87
N ASP A 49 5.69 6.78 -0.11
CA ASP A 49 6.49 7.97 -0.36
C ASP A 49 7.77 7.93 0.48
N ALA A 50 8.83 7.38 -0.11
CA ALA A 50 10.13 7.25 0.54
C ALA A 50 10.76 8.58 0.97
N ARG A 51 10.27 9.73 0.48
CA ARG A 51 10.75 11.06 0.88
C ARG A 51 10.08 11.54 2.16
N GLN A 52 8.82 11.17 2.41
CA GLN A 52 8.16 11.44 3.68
C GLN A 52 8.53 10.39 4.73
N ARG A 53 8.38 9.12 4.38
CA ARG A 53 8.66 7.99 5.28
C ARG A 53 8.93 6.73 4.46
N GLY A 54 10.13 6.17 4.62
CA GLY A 54 10.52 4.91 3.99
C GLY A 54 9.91 3.69 4.68
N CYS A 55 9.93 2.54 3.98
CA CYS A 55 9.56 1.26 4.56
C CYS A 55 10.57 0.83 5.63
N TYR A 56 10.08 0.49 6.83
CA TYR A 56 10.88 -0.01 7.94
C TYR A 56 11.07 -1.53 7.95
N LEU A 57 10.48 -2.23 6.96
CA LEU A 57 10.59 -3.68 6.82
C LEU A 57 10.24 -4.43 8.12
N CYS A 58 9.07 -4.13 8.68
CA CYS A 58 8.61 -4.67 9.96
C CYS A 58 8.66 -6.21 10.00
N ASP A 59 9.06 -6.78 11.14
CA ASP A 59 9.29 -8.23 11.30
C ASP A 59 8.11 -9.13 10.89
N LEU A 60 6.87 -8.68 11.15
CA LEU A 60 5.64 -9.43 10.87
C LEU A 60 5.03 -9.13 9.48
N LEU A 61 5.59 -8.18 8.73
CA LEU A 61 5.09 -7.74 7.41
C LEU A 61 3.55 -7.68 7.31
N PRO A 62 2.85 -6.97 8.21
CA PRO A 62 1.39 -6.99 8.28
C PRO A 62 0.71 -6.52 6.99
N CYS A 63 1.40 -5.71 6.18
CA CYS A 63 0.90 -5.22 4.89
C CYS A 63 0.80 -6.30 3.79
N VAL A 64 1.44 -7.46 3.93
CA VAL A 64 1.38 -8.56 2.95
C VAL A 64 0.23 -9.52 3.24
N LEU A 65 -0.23 -9.56 4.49
CA LEU A 65 -1.32 -10.42 4.95
C LEU A 65 -2.70 -9.74 4.90
N ALA A 66 -2.78 -8.49 4.45
CA ALA A 66 -3.96 -7.63 4.50
C ALA A 66 -4.77 -7.61 3.19
#